data_AF-A0A659PQR1-F1
#
_entry.id   AF-A0A659PQR1-F1
#
_cell.length_a   1.000
_cell.length_b   1.000
_cell.length_c   1.000
_cell.angle_alpha   90.00
_cell.angle_beta   90.00
_cell.angle_gamma   90.00
#
_symmetry.space_group_name_H-M   'P 1'
#
loop_
_entity.id
_entity.type
_entity.pdbx_description
1 polymer ?
#
loop_
_entity_poly.entity_id
_entity_poly.type
_entity_poly.pdbx_seq_one_letter_code
_entity_poly.pdbx_strand_id
1 'polypeptide(L)' 'MDSGYWQSQFEDWLRHHHQEQDAAHDIFHFRRVWATAQTLGENSPVDWLVVLSACYFHDIVSLAKNHPQRH' A
#
# COMPACT_ATOMS: atom_id res chain seq x y z
N MET A 1 12.39 14.16 -3.48
CA MET A 1 11.57 14.03 -2.24
C MET A 1 11.82 12.65 -1.68
N ASP A 2 11.94 12.54 -0.36
CA ASP A 2 12.27 11.27 0.31
C ASP A 2 11.04 10.36 0.48
N SER A 3 11.24 9.06 0.65
CA SER A 3 10.20 8.05 0.85
C SER A 3 9.32 8.36 2.07
N GLY A 4 9.89 8.96 3.13
CA GLY A 4 9.13 9.36 4.31
C GLY A 4 8.06 10.42 4.04
N TYR A 5 8.32 11.36 3.12
CA TYR A 5 7.33 12.36 2.70
C TYR A 5 6.16 11.67 2.00
N TRP A 6 6.45 10.84 1.00
CA TRP A 6 5.42 10.15 0.22
C TRP A 6 4.62 9.16 1.05
N GLN A 7 5.26 8.49 2.02
CA GLN A 7 4.57 7.60 2.95
C GLN A 7 3.49 8.36 3.73
N SER A 8 3.79 9.56 4.24
CA SER A 8 2.78 10.41 4.91
C SER A 8 1.64 10.79 3.97
N GLN A 9 1.97 11.21 2.74
CA GLN A 9 0.95 11.59 1.76
C GLN A 9 0.01 10.41 1.40
N PHE A 10 0.54 9.19 1.28
CA PHE A 10 -0.26 7.99 0.99
C PHE A 10 -1.14 7.60 2.17
N GLU A 11 -0.60 7.64 3.39
CA GLU A 11 -1.39 7.38 4.60
C GLU A 11 -2.52 8.38 4.77
N ASP A 12 -2.25 9.67 4.55
CA ASP A 12 -3.28 10.71 4.59
C ASP A 12 -4.34 10.48 3.52
N TRP A 13 -3.95 10.17 2.30
CA TRP A 13 -4.91 9.87 1.23
C TRP A 13 -5.80 8.67 1.58
N LEU A 14 -5.21 7.57 2.08
CA LEU A 14 -5.94 6.37 2.48
C LEU A 14 -6.91 6.63 3.64
N ARG A 15 -6.52 7.44 4.63
CA ARG A 15 -7.41 7.83 5.74
C ARG A 15 -8.67 8.54 5.26
N HIS A 16 -8.58 9.31 4.17
CA HIS A 16 -9.69 10.07 3.62
C HIS A 16 -10.54 9.28 2.61
N HIS A 17 -9.98 8.28 1.93
CA HIS A 17 -10.64 7.61 0.80
C HIS A 17 -10.93 6.11 1.03
N HIS A 18 -10.35 5.49 2.06
CA HIS A 18 -10.43 4.04 2.31
C HIS A 18 -10.88 3.73 3.75
N GLN A 19 -12.05 4.23 4.17
CA GLN A 19 -12.59 3.98 5.52
C GLN A 19 -13.59 2.80 5.61
N GLU A 20 -14.16 2.33 4.49
CA GLU A 20 -15.37 1.49 4.55
C GLU A 20 -15.19 -0.02 4.33
N GLN A 21 -13.97 -0.56 4.17
CA GLN A 21 -13.81 -1.99 3.85
C GLN A 21 -12.72 -2.67 4.68
N ASP A 22 -13.17 -3.51 5.61
CA ASP A 22 -12.44 -4.54 6.36
C ASP A 22 -11.27 -4.09 7.24
N ALA A 23 -11.36 -4.40 8.54
CA ALA A 23 -10.29 -4.18 9.53
C ALA A 23 -8.96 -4.92 9.22
N ALA A 24 -8.95 -5.81 8.22
CA ALA A 24 -7.75 -6.49 7.74
C ALA A 24 -6.96 -5.70 6.68
N HIS A 25 -7.60 -4.73 6.00
CA HIS A 25 -6.97 -3.86 4.98
C HIS A 25 -6.65 -2.47 5.56
N ASP A 26 -6.30 -2.44 6.85
CA ASP A 26 -5.97 -1.21 7.56
C ASP A 26 -4.56 -0.70 7.19
N ILE A 27 -4.29 0.57 7.49
CA ILE A 27 -2.99 1.23 7.25
C ILE A 27 -1.83 0.43 7.87
N PHE A 28 -2.08 -0.36 8.92
CA PHE A 28 -1.06 -1.20 9.53
C PHE A 28 -0.65 -2.37 8.63
N HIS A 29 -1.56 -2.95 7.84
CA HIS A 29 -1.20 -3.91 6.79
C HIS A 29 -0.20 -3.32 5.80
N PHE A 30 -0.51 -2.17 5.21
CA PHE A 30 0.39 -1.52 4.24
C PHE A 30 1.75 -1.17 4.84
N ARG A 31 1.78 -0.70 6.09
CA ARG A 31 3.04 -0.45 6.82
C ARG A 31 3.88 -1.71 7.01
N ARG A 32 3.25 -2.86 7.33
CA ARG A 32 3.98 -4.14 7.46
C ARG A 32 4.56 -4.58 6.12
N VAL A 33 3.78 -4.51 5.05
CA VAL A 33 4.24 -4.83 3.69
C VAL A 33 5.42 -3.94 3.29
N TRP A 34 5.33 -2.63 3.55
CA TRP A 34 6.41 -1.68 3.31
C TRP A 34 7.68 -1.98 4.12
N ALA A 35 7.55 -2.35 5.40
CA ALA A 35 8.69 -2.74 6.23
C ALA A 35 9.39 -4.00 5.66
N THR A 36 8.62 -5.02 5.25
CA THR A 36 9.17 -6.22 4.63
C THR A 36 9.85 -5.91 3.29
N ALA A 37 9.27 -5.05 2.46
CA ALA A 37 9.85 -4.66 1.17
C ALA A 37 11.20 -3.95 1.34
N GLN A 38 11.34 -3.10 2.37
CA GLN A 38 12.62 -2.47 2.71
C GLN A 38 13.69 -3.51 3.09
N THR A 39 13.35 -4.48 3.95
CA THR A 39 14.28 -5.56 4.32
C THR A 39 14.72 -6.39 3.11
N LEU A 40 13.80 -6.70 2.19
CA LEU A 40 14.12 -7.48 0.99
C LEU A 40 14.93 -6.69 -0.05
N GLY A 41 14.72 -5.38 -0.13
CA GLY A 41 15.36 -4.51 -1.12
C GLY A 41 16.67 -3.87 -0.69
N GLU A 42 17.12 -4.04 0.57
CA GLU A 42 18.27 -3.34 1.16
C GLU A 42 19.56 -3.41 0.31
N ASN A 43 19.78 -4.53 -0.38
CA ASN A 43 20.97 -4.75 -1.24
C ASN A 43 20.64 -4.76 -2.73
N SER A 44 19.46 -4.28 -3.13
CA SER A 44 19.00 -4.29 -4.51
C SER A 44 18.90 -2.86 -5.06
N PRO A 45 19.30 -2.61 -6.31
CA PRO A 45 19.07 -1.33 -6.96
C PRO A 45 17.58 -1.20 -7.35
N VAL A 46 16.76 -0.71 -6.41
CA VAL A 46 15.32 -0.51 -6.61
C VAL A 46 14.94 0.97 -6.61
N ASP A 47 13.90 1.30 -7.36
CA ASP A 47 13.23 2.59 -7.22
C ASP A 47 12.29 2.52 -6.00
N TRP A 48 12.75 3.08 -4.88
CA TRP A 48 12.02 3.01 -3.62
C TRP A 48 10.66 3.72 -3.65
N LEU A 49 10.48 4.72 -4.50
CA LEU A 49 9.19 5.39 -4.63
C LEU A 49 8.18 4.48 -5.34
N VAL A 50 8.62 3.74 -6.36
CA VAL A 50 7.79 2.73 -7.04
C VAL A 50 7.43 1.61 -6.06
N VAL A 51 8.39 1.10 -5.29
CA VAL A 51 8.15 0.04 -4.30
C VAL A 51 7.18 0.51 -3.21
N LEU A 52 7.39 1.71 -2.66
CA LEU A 52 6.48 2.32 -1.69
C LEU A 52 5.05 2.44 -2.25
N SER A 53 4.92 2.95 -3.47
CA SER A 53 3.62 3.10 -4.14
C SER A 53 2.92 1.75 -4.34
N ALA A 54 3.67 0.73 -4.78
CA ALA A 54 3.13 -0.62 -4.90
C ALA A 54 2.67 -1.18 -3.54
N CYS A 55 3.47 -1.03 -2.48
CA CYS A 55 3.11 -1.51 -1.15
C CYS A 55 1.81 -0.88 -0.62
N TYR A 56 1.61 0.42 -0.85
CA TYR A 56 0.44 1.14 -0.33
C TYR A 56 -0.84 0.98 -1.16
N PHE A 57 -0.72 0.63 -2.46
CA PHE A 57 -1.87 0.57 -3.36
C PHE A 57 -2.17 -0.81 -3.95
N HIS A 58 -1.40 -1.85 -3.64
CA HIS A 58 -1.54 -3.19 -4.24
C HIS A 58 -2.92 -3.84 -4.07
N ASP A 59 -3.66 -3.49 -3.02
CA ASP A 59 -4.94 -4.09 -2.66
C ASP A 59 -6.05 -3.03 -2.49
N ILE A 60 -5.85 -1.87 -3.11
CA ILE A 60 -6.83 -0.78 -3.06
C ILE A 60 -8.09 -1.09 -3.88
N VAL A 61 -7.97 -1.95 -4.89
CA VAL A 61 -9.09 -2.43 -5.71
C VAL A 61 -9.39 -3.87 -5.31
N SER A 62 -10.32 -4.06 -4.37
CA SER A 62 -10.82 -5.38 -4.01
C SER A 62 -12.29 -5.50 -4.41
N LEU A 63 -12.54 -6.09 -5.59
CA LEU A 63 -13.90 -6.42 -6.01
C LEU A 63 -14.45 -7.54 -5.12
N ALA A 64 -15.68 -7.39 -4.63
CA ALA A 64 -16.36 -8.44 -3.86
C ALA A 64 -16.30 -9.78 -4.61
N LYS A 65 -16.19 -10.89 -3.88
CA LYS A 65 -16.04 -12.23 -4.46
C LYS A 65 -17.12 -12.59 -5.50
N ASN A 66 -18.30 -11.98 -5.39
CA ASN A 66 -19.46 -12.20 -6.26
C ASN A 66 -19.65 -11.10 -7.33
N HIS A 67 -18.69 -10.20 -7.52
CA HIS A 67 -18.82 -9.11 -8.47
C HIS A 67 -18.68 -9.61 -9.92
N PRO A 68 -19.59 -9.25 -10.84
CA PRO A 68 -19.62 -9.77 -12.22
C PRO A 68 -18.39 -9.39 -13.08
N GLN A 69 -17.50 -8.52 -12.59
CA GLN A 69 -16.28 -8.10 -13.28
C GLN A 69 -15.00 -8.63 -12.62
N ARG A 70 -15.10 -9.61 -11.72
CA ARG A 70 -13.94 -10.32 -11.16
C ARG A 70 -13.49 -11.40 -12.16
N HIS A 71 -12.86 -10.97 -13.26
CA HIS A 71 -12.28 -11.83 -14.31
C HIS A 71 -10.78 -11.59 -14.46
#